data_AF-A0A8T2NEK6-F1
#
_entry.id   AF-A0A8T2NEK6-F1
#
_cell.length_a   1.000
_cell.length_b   1.000
_cell.length_c   1.000
_cell.angle_alpha   90.00
_cell.angle_beta   90.00
_cell.angle_gamma   90.00
#
_symmetry.space_group_name_H-M   'P 1'
#
loop_
_entity.id
_entity.type
_entity.pdbx_description
1 polymer ?
#
loop_
_entity_poly.entity_id
_entity_poly.type
_entity_poly.pdbx_seq_one_letter_code
_entity_poly.pdbx_strand_id
1 'polypeptide(L)'
;VPCGGWSVPCLALVYIANEFNRQVEARLYHSQGETTDAEDDKDVVNVVYIDRSGKRIPVKAKVGDNILYLAHKHGIDLEGACEASLACSTCHVYVKDDFYDKLPQPEEREDDMLDMAPMLQENSRLGCQIILTRELDGIELTLPKVTRNFYVDGHVPKPH
;
A
#
# COMPACT_ATOMS: atom_id res chain seq x y z
N VAL A 1 58.95 50.14 41.88
CA VAL A 1 58.32 48.92 41.31
C VAL A 1 56.85 49.25 41.05
N PRO A 2 56.47 49.78 39.88
CA PRO A 2 55.17 50.41 39.72
C PRO A 2 54.18 49.59 38.88
N CYS A 3 52.93 49.63 39.34
CA CYS A 3 51.65 49.78 38.63
C CYS A 3 51.36 49.06 37.30
N GLY A 4 50.21 48.37 37.28
CA GLY A 4 49.21 48.53 36.22
C GLY A 4 49.09 47.41 35.17
N GLY A 5 47.88 46.86 35.05
CA GLY A 5 47.15 47.03 33.79
C GLY A 5 46.77 45.79 32.96
N TRP A 6 45.45 45.65 32.76
CA TRP A 6 44.73 45.40 31.50
C TRP A 6 44.76 44.02 30.81
N SER A 7 43.52 43.62 30.50
CA SER A 7 43.02 43.00 29.27
C SER A 7 43.13 41.48 29.07
N VAL A 8 41.95 40.93 28.85
CA VAL A 8 41.57 39.58 28.40
C VAL A 8 42.05 39.34 26.96
N PRO A 9 42.31 38.08 26.56
CA PRO A 9 41.64 37.50 25.38
C PRO A 9 41.11 36.07 25.69
N CYS A 10 39.82 35.76 25.52
CA CYS A 10 39.07 35.45 24.29
C CYS A 10 39.29 34.01 23.79
N LEU A 11 38.17 33.28 23.60
CA LEU A 11 37.98 31.90 23.10
C LEU A 11 37.93 30.81 24.21
N ALA A 12 36.90 29.98 24.36
CA ALA A 12 35.64 29.84 23.64
C ALA A 12 34.65 29.01 24.49
N LEU A 13 33.37 29.38 24.39
CA LEU A 13 32.17 28.75 24.93
C LEU A 13 31.93 27.31 24.40
N VAL A 14 32.46 26.25 25.02
CA VAL A 14 32.00 24.87 24.69
C VAL A 14 32.13 23.88 25.86
N TYR A 15 31.64 24.19 27.05
CA TYR A 15 31.50 23.19 28.13
C TYR A 15 30.15 23.27 28.85
N ILE A 16 29.10 23.60 28.09
CA ILE A 16 27.71 23.26 28.43
C ILE A 16 27.35 22.04 27.59
N ALA A 17 26.75 21.02 28.22
CA ALA A 17 26.14 19.80 27.66
C ALA A 17 26.83 18.44 27.92
N ASN A 18 27.53 18.28 29.06
CA ASN A 18 28.05 16.97 29.47
C ASN A 18 27.11 16.14 30.36
N GLU A 19 25.78 16.18 30.18
CA GLU A 19 24.86 15.26 30.90
C GLU A 19 23.53 15.00 30.16
N PHE A 20 23.45 15.29 28.86
CA PHE A 20 22.25 15.01 28.04
C PHE A 20 22.49 13.90 27.00
N ASN A 21 23.75 13.50 26.80
CA ASN A 21 24.18 12.68 25.68
C ASN A 21 24.15 11.16 25.94
N ARG A 22 23.56 10.70 27.06
CA ARG A 22 23.34 9.26 27.34
C ARG A 22 21.91 8.79 27.05
N GLN A 23 20.98 9.71 26.73
CA GLN A 23 19.59 9.36 26.40
C GLN A 23 19.27 9.43 24.90
N VAL A 24 20.21 9.87 24.05
CA VAL A 24 19.97 10.01 22.61
C VAL A 24 20.35 8.73 21.82
N GLU A 25 21.36 7.96 22.26
CA GLU A 25 21.76 6.74 21.54
C GLU A 25 20.73 5.58 21.63
N ALA A 26 19.83 5.60 22.62
CA ALA A 26 18.78 4.59 22.75
C ALA A 26 17.57 4.82 21.82
N ARG A 27 17.50 5.94 21.09
CA ARG A 27 16.37 6.29 20.19
C ARG A 27 16.65 6.10 18.71
N LEU A 28 17.89 5.80 18.32
CA LEU A 28 18.26 5.57 16.91
C LEU A 28 18.17 4.09 16.49
N TYR A 29 17.70 3.21 17.37
CA TYR A 29 17.71 1.74 17.19
C TYR A 29 16.33 1.07 17.16
N HIS A 30 15.22 1.81 16.94
CA HIS A 30 13.87 1.22 16.93
C HIS A 30 12.96 1.79 15.83
N SER A 31 13.36 1.70 14.56
CA SER A 31 12.38 1.54 13.46
C SER A 31 13.00 1.13 12.11
N GLN A 32 14.13 0.44 12.10
CA GLN A 32 14.42 -0.39 10.93
C GLN A 32 13.53 -1.62 11.07
N GLY A 33 12.44 -1.63 10.31
CA GLY A 33 11.67 -2.85 10.06
C GLY A 33 12.58 -3.84 9.34
N GLU A 34 13.39 -4.55 10.11
CA GLU A 34 13.99 -5.82 9.70
C GLU A 34 12.89 -6.87 9.73
N THR A 35 12.03 -6.89 8.71
CA THR A 35 11.36 -8.14 8.35
C THR A 35 12.46 -9.02 7.78
N THR A 36 13.00 -9.88 8.64
CA THR A 36 13.78 -11.03 8.21
C THR A 36 12.87 -11.86 7.30
N ASP A 37 12.95 -11.64 5.98
CA ASP A 37 12.34 -12.50 4.97
C ASP A 37 13.10 -13.83 4.97
N ALA A 38 12.96 -14.58 6.06
CA ALA A 38 13.18 -16.00 6.07
C ALA A 38 12.10 -16.60 5.16
N GLU A 39 12.56 -17.16 4.06
CA GLU A 39 11.80 -17.90 3.06
C GLU A 39 10.84 -18.89 3.73
N ASP A 40 9.55 -18.55 3.80
CA ASP A 40 8.48 -19.55 3.95
C ASP A 40 7.76 -19.67 2.61
N ASP A 41 8.18 -20.68 1.83
CA ASP A 41 7.54 -21.10 0.57
C ASP A 41 6.08 -21.55 0.79
N LYS A 42 5.59 -21.56 2.04
CA LYS A 42 4.21 -21.91 2.42
C LYS A 42 3.21 -20.76 2.34
N ASP A 43 3.67 -19.54 2.06
CA ASP A 43 2.81 -18.35 1.99
C ASP A 43 2.73 -17.73 0.59
N VAL A 44 3.17 -18.44 -0.45
CA VAL A 44 3.02 -17.98 -1.83
C VAL A 44 1.65 -18.41 -2.37
N VAL A 45 0.88 -17.46 -2.88
CA VAL A 45 -0.41 -17.69 -3.56
C VAL A 45 -0.36 -17.17 -4.99
N ASN A 46 -1.07 -17.84 -5.89
CA ASN A 46 -1.18 -17.45 -7.28
C ASN A 46 -2.42 -16.60 -7.49
N VAL A 47 -2.27 -15.47 -8.18
CA VAL A 47 -3.36 -14.56 -8.53
C VAL A 47 -3.35 -14.36 -10.04
N VAL A 48 -4.52 -14.46 -10.67
CA VAL A 48 -4.65 -14.24 -12.11
C VAL A 48 -5.50 -13.01 -12.36
N TYR A 49 -4.90 -12.00 -12.97
CA TYR A 49 -5.62 -10.82 -13.44
C TYR A 49 -6.05 -11.00 -14.88
N ILE A 50 -7.30 -10.68 -15.19
CA ILE A 50 -7.82 -10.61 -16.54
C ILE A 50 -7.97 -9.13 -16.86
N ASP A 51 -7.06 -8.64 -17.70
CA ASP A 51 -7.05 -7.24 -18.13
C ASP A 51 -8.28 -6.90 -18.98
N ARG A 52 -8.51 -5.60 -19.24
CA ARG A 52 -9.63 -5.09 -20.05
C ARG A 52 -9.65 -5.69 -21.47
N SER A 53 -8.48 -6.09 -21.97
CA SER A 53 -8.31 -6.78 -23.26
C SER A 53 -8.67 -8.28 -23.23
N GLY A 54 -8.99 -8.84 -22.05
CA GLY A 54 -9.19 -10.27 -21.83
C GLY A 54 -7.89 -11.07 -21.65
N LYS A 55 -6.74 -10.41 -21.57
CA LYS A 55 -5.44 -11.06 -21.37
C LYS A 55 -5.31 -11.53 -19.92
N ARG A 56 -4.99 -12.81 -19.73
CA ARG A 56 -4.68 -13.40 -18.42
C ARG A 56 -3.23 -13.12 -18.05
N ILE A 57 -3.03 -12.55 -16.87
CA ILE A 57 -1.73 -12.15 -16.31
C ILE A 57 -1.57 -12.87 -14.97
N PRO A 58 -0.87 -14.01 -14.94
CA PRO A 58 -0.59 -14.71 -13.69
C PRO A 58 0.49 -13.98 -12.90
N VAL A 59 0.25 -13.82 -11.61
CA VAL A 59 1.09 -13.10 -10.65
C VAL A 59 1.27 -13.96 -9.41
N LYS A 60 2.48 -13.94 -8.84
CA LYS A 60 2.77 -14.56 -7.55
C LYS A 60 2.70 -13.51 -6.46
N ALA A 61 2.01 -13.82 -5.38
CA ALA A 61 1.82 -12.93 -4.24
C ALA A 61 2.09 -13.68 -2.94
N LYS A 62 2.30 -12.93 -1.86
CA LYS A 62 2.35 -13.49 -0.52
C LYS A 62 0.98 -13.41 0.15
N VAL A 63 0.69 -14.34 1.06
CA VAL A 63 -0.43 -14.22 1.99
C VAL A 63 -0.29 -12.91 2.76
N GLY A 64 -1.39 -12.15 2.85
CA GLY A 64 -1.41 -10.81 3.44
C GLY A 64 -1.20 -9.67 2.43
N ASP A 65 -0.81 -9.96 1.19
CA ASP A 65 -0.70 -8.92 0.16
C ASP A 65 -2.09 -8.40 -0.23
N ASN A 66 -2.15 -7.09 -0.50
CA ASN A 66 -3.34 -6.43 -1.02
C ASN A 66 -3.39 -6.53 -2.54
N ILE A 67 -4.56 -6.86 -3.10
CA ILE A 67 -4.74 -7.03 -4.54
C ILE A 67 -4.44 -5.74 -5.33
N LEU A 68 -4.82 -4.56 -4.82
CA LEU A 68 -4.55 -3.29 -5.52
C LEU A 68 -3.04 -3.02 -5.64
N TYR A 69 -2.32 -3.11 -4.52
CA TYR A 69 -0.87 -2.87 -4.52
C TYR A 69 -0.11 -3.93 -5.33
N LEU A 70 -0.58 -5.18 -5.29
CA LEU A 70 -0.04 -6.26 -6.11
C LEU A 70 -0.22 -5.95 -7.61
N ALA A 71 -1.39 -5.48 -8.02
CA ALA A 71 -1.65 -5.09 -9.40
C ALA A 71 -0.68 -3.99 -9.86
N HIS A 72 -0.48 -2.95 -9.05
CA HIS A 72 0.46 -1.86 -9.35
C HIS A 72 1.91 -2.33 -9.45
N LYS A 73 2.35 -3.18 -8.52
CA LYS A 73 3.69 -3.78 -8.51
C LYS A 73 4.00 -4.57 -9.79
N HIS A 74 2.98 -5.21 -10.37
CA HIS A 74 3.10 -6.02 -11.57
C HIS A 74 2.71 -5.27 -12.87
N GLY A 75 2.46 -3.96 -12.78
CA GLY A 75 2.15 -3.12 -13.94
C GLY A 75 0.79 -3.42 -14.58
N ILE A 76 -0.16 -3.94 -13.80
CA ILE A 76 -1.54 -4.13 -14.23
C ILE A 76 -2.27 -2.79 -14.11
N ASP A 77 -3.05 -2.44 -15.13
CA ASP A 77 -3.79 -1.17 -15.21
C ASP A 77 -5.07 -1.17 -14.36
N LEU A 78 -4.92 -1.55 -13.08
CA LEU A 78 -5.96 -1.42 -12.07
C LEU A 78 -5.82 -0.07 -11.40
N GLU A 79 -6.87 0.75 -11.49
CA GLU A 79 -6.84 2.08 -10.89
C GLU A 79 -7.04 2.02 -9.36
N GLY A 80 -6.50 3.02 -8.67
CA GLY A 80 -6.52 3.10 -7.21
C GLY A 80 -6.42 4.52 -6.70
N ALA A 81 -7.30 5.41 -7.17
CA ALA A 81 -7.18 6.86 -6.96
C ALA A 81 -7.16 7.30 -5.48
N CYS A 82 -7.74 6.50 -4.57
CA CYS A 82 -7.74 6.78 -3.14
C CYS A 82 -6.73 5.97 -2.32
N GLU A 83 -5.85 5.20 -2.97
CA GLU A 83 -4.79 4.42 -2.29
C GLU A 83 -5.35 3.51 -1.18
N ALA A 84 -6.39 2.75 -1.49
CA ALA A 84 -7.08 1.86 -0.53
C ALA A 84 -7.77 2.54 0.67
N SER A 85 -7.98 3.86 0.64
CA SER A 85 -8.66 4.61 1.72
C SER A 85 -10.19 4.46 1.73
N LEU A 86 -10.76 3.53 0.95
CA LEU A 86 -12.21 3.29 0.84
C LEU A 86 -13.01 4.57 0.51
N ALA A 87 -12.45 5.42 -0.36
CA ALA A 87 -13.04 6.71 -0.75
C ALA A 87 -13.34 6.82 -2.26
N CYS A 88 -13.16 5.72 -3.01
CA CYS A 88 -13.48 5.66 -4.43
C CYS A 88 -13.76 4.21 -4.87
N SER A 89 -14.32 4.04 -6.06
CA SER A 89 -14.59 2.74 -6.69
C SER A 89 -13.71 2.45 -7.91
N THR A 90 -12.59 3.15 -8.06
CA THR A 90 -11.67 2.96 -9.21
C THR A 90 -10.93 1.62 -9.19
N CYS A 91 -10.81 1.01 -8.01
CA CYS A 91 -10.23 -0.32 -7.79
C CYS A 91 -11.23 -1.48 -7.92
N HIS A 92 -12.39 -1.22 -8.51
CA HIS A 92 -13.43 -2.22 -8.74
C HIS A 92 -12.90 -3.37 -9.61
N VAL A 93 -13.16 -4.60 -9.17
CA VAL A 93 -12.83 -5.85 -9.86
C VAL A 93 -13.99 -6.84 -9.74
N TYR A 94 -14.09 -7.75 -10.71
CA TYR A 94 -14.96 -8.91 -10.60
C TYR A 94 -14.17 -10.10 -10.09
N VAL A 95 -14.62 -10.70 -8.99
CA VAL A 95 -14.04 -11.91 -8.44
C VAL A 95 -14.73 -13.11 -9.08
N LYS A 96 -13.97 -14.16 -9.41
CA LYS A 96 -14.60 -15.40 -9.88
C LYS A 96 -15.45 -16.05 -8.79
N ASP A 97 -16.64 -16.51 -9.17
CA ASP A 97 -17.65 -17.06 -8.26
C ASP A 97 -17.10 -18.18 -7.34
N ASP A 98 -16.20 -19.04 -7.84
CA ASP A 98 -15.52 -20.09 -7.06
C ASP A 98 -14.74 -19.58 -5.83
N PHE A 99 -14.36 -18.30 -5.83
CA PHE A 99 -13.61 -17.64 -4.77
C PHE A 99 -14.43 -16.59 -4.03
N TYR A 100 -15.58 -16.18 -4.56
CA TYR A 100 -16.42 -15.14 -3.97
C TYR A 100 -16.92 -15.56 -2.58
N ASP A 101 -17.39 -16.79 -2.43
CA ASP A 101 -17.87 -17.34 -1.16
C ASP A 101 -16.78 -17.52 -0.10
N LYS A 102 -15.50 -17.51 -0.51
CA LYS A 102 -14.35 -17.59 0.40
C LYS A 102 -13.91 -16.22 0.91
N LEU A 103 -14.37 -15.14 0.27
CA LEU A 103 -14.07 -13.79 0.72
C LEU A 103 -15.00 -13.40 1.87
N PRO A 104 -14.53 -12.55 2.80
CA PRO A 104 -15.42 -11.93 3.76
C PRO A 104 -16.49 -11.13 3.02
N GLN A 105 -17.71 -11.09 3.56
CA GLN A 105 -18.78 -10.26 3.00
C GLN A 105 -18.33 -8.78 2.95
N PRO A 106 -18.73 -8.03 1.89
CA PRO A 106 -18.43 -6.61 1.83
C PRO A 106 -19.03 -5.87 3.03
N GLU A 107 -18.32 -4.87 3.51
CA GLU A 107 -18.84 -3.97 4.54
C GLU A 107 -19.84 -2.98 3.91
N GLU A 108 -20.78 -2.45 4.68
CA GLU A 108 -21.77 -1.46 4.22
C GLU A 108 -21.10 -0.26 3.50
N ARG A 109 -19.96 0.21 4.03
CA ARG A 109 -19.20 1.30 3.41
C ARG A 109 -18.55 0.90 2.08
N GLU A 110 -18.22 -0.38 1.90
CA GLU A 110 -17.76 -0.90 0.60
C GLU A 110 -18.91 -0.90 -0.40
N ASP A 111 -20.09 -1.36 0.00
CA ASP A 111 -21.29 -1.39 -0.85
C ASP A 111 -21.71 0.02 -1.30
N ASP A 112 -21.70 1.00 -0.39
CA ASP A 112 -21.96 2.41 -0.72
C ASP A 112 -21.04 2.94 -1.84
N MET A 113 -19.78 2.48 -1.85
CA MET A 113 -18.82 2.86 -2.88
C MET A 113 -19.01 2.07 -4.17
N LEU A 114 -19.35 0.77 -4.06
CA LEU A 114 -19.65 -0.10 -5.20
C LEU A 114 -20.87 0.36 -5.99
N ASP A 115 -21.87 0.97 -5.34
CA ASP A 115 -23.04 1.55 -6.01
C ASP A 115 -22.69 2.65 -7.03
N MET A 116 -21.54 3.31 -6.85
CA MET A 116 -21.04 4.31 -7.79
C MET A 116 -20.21 3.70 -8.93
N ALA A 117 -19.89 2.41 -8.86
CA ALA A 117 -19.04 1.73 -9.83
C ALA A 117 -19.78 1.48 -11.16
N PRO A 118 -19.10 1.64 -12.31
CA PRO A 118 -19.69 1.30 -13.60
C PRO A 118 -19.85 -0.22 -13.75
N MET A 119 -20.96 -0.66 -14.35
CA MET A 119 -21.22 -2.08 -14.67
C MET A 119 -21.11 -3.00 -13.45
N LEU A 120 -21.73 -2.61 -12.32
CA LEU A 120 -21.78 -3.45 -11.12
C LEU A 120 -22.43 -4.81 -11.41
N GLN A 121 -21.84 -5.86 -10.84
CA GLN A 121 -22.29 -7.26 -10.90
C GLN A 121 -22.29 -7.85 -9.50
N GLU A 122 -22.98 -8.97 -9.28
CA GLU A 122 -23.08 -9.63 -7.97
C GLU A 122 -21.72 -10.08 -7.42
N ASN A 123 -20.76 -10.39 -8.29
CA ASN A 123 -19.40 -10.79 -7.94
C ASN A 123 -18.40 -9.61 -7.91
N SER A 124 -18.91 -8.38 -7.86
CA SER A 124 -18.09 -7.17 -7.80
C SER A 124 -17.57 -6.91 -6.40
N ARG A 125 -16.29 -6.56 -6.30
CA ARG A 125 -15.66 -6.15 -5.05
C ARG A 125 -14.70 -4.99 -5.28
N LEU A 126 -14.38 -4.25 -4.21
CA LEU A 126 -13.26 -3.31 -4.25
C LEU A 126 -11.97 -4.09 -4.03
N GLY A 127 -11.12 -4.17 -5.05
CA GLY A 127 -9.85 -4.89 -4.99
C GLY A 127 -8.93 -4.39 -3.86
N CYS A 128 -9.10 -3.14 -3.43
CA CYS A 128 -8.34 -2.59 -2.31
C CYS A 128 -8.75 -3.11 -0.92
N GLN A 129 -9.95 -3.68 -0.78
CA GLN A 129 -10.41 -4.27 0.49
C GLN A 129 -10.10 -5.76 0.60
N ILE A 130 -9.66 -6.38 -0.50
CA ILE A 130 -9.33 -7.81 -0.52
C ILE A 130 -7.86 -8.01 -0.14
N ILE A 131 -7.66 -8.72 0.97
CA ILE A 131 -6.37 -9.21 1.44
C ILE A 131 -6.24 -10.67 1.06
N LEU A 132 -5.11 -11.05 0.48
CA LEU A 132 -4.87 -12.42 0.05
C LEU A 132 -4.71 -13.36 1.25
N THR A 133 -5.48 -14.44 1.25
CA THR A 133 -5.37 -15.52 2.23
C THR A 133 -4.97 -16.81 1.52
N ARG A 134 -4.56 -17.82 2.29
CA ARG A 134 -4.16 -19.14 1.74
C ARG A 134 -5.29 -19.83 0.96
N GLU A 135 -6.55 -19.52 1.27
CA GLU A 135 -7.73 -20.11 0.63
C GLU A 135 -8.02 -19.53 -0.76
N LEU A 136 -7.41 -18.39 -1.07
CA LEU A 136 -7.52 -17.65 -2.33
C LEU A 136 -6.39 -18.00 -3.31
N ASP A 137 -5.66 -19.10 -3.09
CA ASP A 137 -4.68 -19.57 -4.07
C ASP A 137 -5.37 -19.94 -5.39
N GLY A 138 -4.91 -19.31 -6.47
CA GLY A 138 -5.50 -19.43 -7.80
C GLY A 138 -6.67 -18.48 -8.07
N ILE A 139 -6.90 -17.47 -7.23
CA ILE A 139 -7.98 -16.50 -7.43
C ILE A 139 -7.86 -15.81 -8.80
N GLU A 140 -8.99 -15.70 -9.49
CA GLU A 140 -9.09 -15.01 -10.77
C GLU A 140 -9.90 -13.72 -10.59
N LEU A 141 -9.33 -12.62 -11.06
CA LEU A 141 -9.86 -11.27 -10.93
C LEU A 141 -9.97 -10.64 -12.30
N THR A 142 -11.16 -10.18 -12.67
CA THR A 142 -11.38 -9.54 -13.97
C THR A 142 -11.54 -8.04 -13.79
N LEU A 143 -10.78 -7.27 -14.56
CA LEU A 143 -10.88 -5.83 -14.58
C LEU A 143 -12.11 -5.40 -15.40
N PRO A 144 -12.92 -4.44 -14.90
CA PRO A 144 -14.01 -3.87 -15.67
C PRO A 144 -13.47 -3.12 -16.89
N LYS A 145 -14.23 -3.14 -18.00
CA LYS A 145 -13.84 -2.49 -19.26
C LYS A 145 -13.76 -0.97 -19.13
N VAL A 146 -14.49 -0.40 -18.19
CA VAL A 146 -14.58 1.03 -17.96
C VAL A 146 -14.43 1.27 -16.47
N THR A 147 -13.54 2.18 -16.10
CA THR A 147 -13.36 2.69 -14.74
C THR A 147 -13.76 4.17 -14.76
N ARG A 148 -14.65 4.58 -13.84
CA ARG A 148 -15.09 5.98 -13.77
C ARG A 148 -14.15 6.75 -12.87
N ASN A 149 -13.06 7.22 -13.45
CA ASN A 149 -12.22 8.22 -12.81
C ASN A 149 -12.59 9.58 -13.38
N PHE A 150 -13.05 10.51 -12.54
CA PHE A 150 -13.50 11.84 -12.97
C PHE A 150 -12.29 12.73 -13.30
N TYR A 151 -11.43 12.27 -14.22
CA TYR A 151 -10.35 13.09 -14.73
C TYR A 151 -10.92 14.08 -15.72
N VAL A 152 -10.82 15.36 -15.38
CA VAL A 152 -11.27 16.46 -16.24
C VAL A 152 -10.37 16.60 -17.49
N ASP A 153 -9.19 15.95 -17.52
CA ASP A 153 -8.17 16.17 -18.57
C ASP A 153 -7.48 14.89 -19.13
N GLY A 154 -8.03 13.69 -18.93
CA GLY A 154 -7.50 12.46 -19.55
C GLY A 154 -6.08 12.05 -19.15
N HIS A 155 -5.55 12.58 -18.05
CA HIS A 155 -4.24 12.25 -17.51
C HIS A 155 -4.33 10.96 -16.67
N VAL A 156 -3.66 9.89 -17.10
CA VAL A 156 -3.49 8.70 -16.25
C VAL A 156 -2.30 8.96 -15.33
N PRO A 157 -2.49 9.29 -14.03
CA PRO A 157 -1.37 9.44 -13.12
C PRO A 157 -0.68 8.08 -13.01
N LYS A 158 0.65 8.08 -12.97
CA LYS A 158 1.36 6.88 -12.56
C LYS A 158 1.13 6.68 -11.06
N PRO A 159 0.82 5.46 -10.60
CA PRO A 159 0.91 5.13 -9.19
C PRO A 159 2.31 5.51 -8.67
N HIS A 160 2.37 6.21 -7.54
CA HIS A 160 3.61 6.58 -6.85
C HIS A 160 4.22 5.42 -6.08
#